data_AF-A0AAW6HNX6-F1
#
_entry.id   AF-A0AAW6HNX6-F1
#
_cell.length_a   1.000
_cell.length_b   1.000
_cell.length_c   1.000
_cell.angle_alpha   90.00
_cell.angle_beta   90.00
_cell.angle_gamma   90.00
#
_symmetry.space_group_name_H-M   'P 1'
#
loop_
_entity.id
_entity.type
_entity.pdbx_description
1 polymer ?
#
loop_
_entity_poly.entity_id
_entity_poly.type
_entity_poly.pdbx_seq_one_letter_code
_entity_poly.pdbx_strand_id
1 'polypeptide(L)'
;MNTSCAGIKISESATSPKTETNPLQPESTHPNSNNPNVNGNSDLALNNSKNELINLLKTEDSNISLYKDYSKIKNKLQNAYNSAKNVNNDSNANNDVFIQTINELQLAINSAAKEKTAFDNSKHELVDAYNALKNTLSNKENDLRSIGDDSNYQEIKNQYESLYSAAELIITNTLQDENLTKEKIQIAKNNIIDLISDINDKKAISNEYLNFKKFSLSSENFIGDFLKTQNQASNWRIVSFSSNLSDPNIKFATRKIDKLPATDNLSNITDVAWIYDLRSQNNKSSSYNLKFKYYSGSSAVLYFPYKTYTSSQNSNNLGLQYKLNNGDLIDISSNISDAQIGDIKIAKINLNGLIFGENIISFSAPLNKQNPMIGNMYIAKSETEESINKINDNLFGNEKVEGNPNAITVNFVKGYGMANKIATNLTKFNGKFNDNEAAQTQYLIGYLGSKEGNGNDSQTDRYYIFYVNASVEGTYKISGFYNSGENRGLSFWKDNYGTDDSGKKAKFHNLNSGAGNWTDKLKMFNEQQKTNDSSASLNLTKGLNKIIVSGSAPNSAAPNLGNITFTLDTTTQPAASSN
;
A
#
# COMPACT_ATOMS: atom_id res chain seq x y z
N MET A 1 -16.06 -53.02 -12.75
CA MET A 1 -15.02 -53.95 -12.29
C MET A 1 -14.93 -53.87 -10.77
N ASN A 2 -14.79 -55.00 -10.08
CA ASN A 2 -14.73 -55.08 -8.61
C ASN A 2 -13.33 -54.76 -8.09
N THR A 3 -13.26 -54.09 -6.92
CA THR A 3 -12.43 -54.33 -5.71
C THR A 3 -12.53 -53.05 -4.87
N SER A 4 -13.28 -52.98 -3.76
CA SER A 4 -13.19 -53.71 -2.49
C SER A 4 -12.08 -53.20 -1.55
N CYS A 5 -12.54 -52.63 -0.42
CA CYS A 5 -11.97 -52.56 0.95
C CYS A 5 -11.99 -51.13 1.53
N ALA A 6 -12.21 -50.89 2.82
CA ALA A 6 -12.96 -51.59 3.88
C ALA A 6 -12.93 -50.71 5.15
N GLY A 7 -14.08 -50.46 5.81
CA GLY A 7 -14.13 -49.77 7.12
C GLY A 7 -13.87 -48.24 7.07
N ILE A 8 -14.25 -47.42 8.06
CA ILE A 8 -14.96 -47.63 9.33
C ILE A 8 -15.94 -46.45 9.52
N LYS A 9 -17.16 -46.70 10.04
CA LYS A 9 -18.03 -45.61 10.51
C LYS A 9 -17.53 -45.08 11.85
N ILE A 10 -17.29 -43.77 11.96
CA ILE A 10 -17.07 -43.12 13.25
C ILE A 10 -18.45 -42.72 13.80
N SER A 11 -18.86 -43.37 14.88
CA SER A 11 -20.07 -43.04 15.64
C SER A 11 -19.81 -41.89 16.60
N GLU A 12 -20.76 -40.97 16.72
CA GLU A 12 -20.78 -39.97 17.79
C GLU A 12 -20.80 -40.66 19.16
N SER A 13 -19.95 -40.20 20.08
CA SER A 13 -20.12 -40.46 21.51
C SER A 13 -19.65 -39.25 22.30
N ALA A 14 -20.61 -38.56 22.93
CA ALA A 14 -20.29 -37.54 23.91
C ALA A 14 -19.59 -38.19 25.11
N THR A 15 -18.44 -37.64 25.51
CA THR A 15 -17.78 -37.99 26.77
C THR A 15 -17.47 -36.73 27.55
N SER A 16 -17.96 -36.69 28.80
CA SER A 16 -17.73 -35.60 29.75
C SER A 16 -16.24 -35.42 30.05
N PRO A 17 -15.82 -34.23 30.56
CA PRO A 17 -14.44 -34.00 30.95
C PRO A 17 -13.98 -35.02 31.98
N LYS A 18 -12.79 -35.61 31.76
CA LYS A 18 -12.09 -36.36 32.81
C LYS A 18 -11.74 -35.40 33.93
N THR A 19 -12.17 -35.73 35.15
CA THR A 19 -11.61 -35.15 36.37
C THR A 19 -10.12 -35.48 36.44
N GLU A 20 -9.27 -34.46 36.49
CA GLU A 20 -7.88 -34.66 36.89
C GLU A 20 -7.83 -35.15 38.33
N THR A 21 -6.98 -36.15 38.56
CA THR A 21 -6.91 -36.86 39.84
C THR A 21 -6.18 -36.04 40.89
N ASN A 22 -6.89 -35.76 41.97
CA ASN A 22 -6.37 -35.18 43.20
C ASN A 22 -5.13 -35.97 43.70
N PRO A 23 -3.97 -35.32 43.97
CA PRO A 23 -2.89 -35.98 44.69
C PRO A 23 -3.42 -36.47 46.05
N LEU A 24 -3.12 -37.73 46.38
CA LEU A 24 -3.64 -38.39 47.57
C LEU A 24 -3.32 -37.59 48.84
N GLN A 25 -4.38 -37.26 49.59
CA GLN A 25 -4.30 -36.84 50.98
C GLN A 25 -3.58 -37.94 51.78
N PRO A 26 -2.49 -37.63 52.53
CA PRO A 26 -1.94 -38.57 53.48
C PRO A 26 -2.97 -38.83 54.59
N GLU A 27 -3.36 -40.08 54.80
CA GLU A 27 -4.19 -40.46 55.94
C GLU A 27 -3.42 -40.18 57.24
N SER A 28 -4.01 -39.35 58.11
CA SER A 28 -3.47 -39.06 59.43
C SER A 28 -3.63 -40.28 60.36
N THR A 29 -2.70 -41.22 60.26
CA THR A 29 -2.56 -42.34 61.20
C THR A 29 -1.30 -42.16 62.03
N HIS A 30 -1.42 -41.45 63.16
CA HIS A 30 -0.43 -41.53 64.23
C HIS A 30 -0.97 -42.39 65.39
N PRO A 31 -0.20 -43.35 65.92
CA PRO A 31 -0.63 -44.15 67.06
C PRO A 31 -0.81 -43.30 68.32
N ASN A 32 -1.80 -43.68 69.12
CA ASN A 32 -2.08 -43.08 70.42
C ASN A 32 -0.89 -43.27 71.39
N SER A 33 -0.18 -42.18 71.72
CA SER A 33 1.00 -42.20 72.59
C SER A 33 0.62 -42.05 74.07
N ASN A 34 0.15 -43.14 74.68
CA ASN A 34 0.00 -43.26 76.14
C ASN A 34 0.95 -44.33 76.69
N ASN A 35 2.20 -43.96 77.02
CA ASN A 35 2.95 -44.57 78.14
C ASN A 35 4.11 -43.65 78.58
N PRO A 36 4.40 -43.48 79.88
CA PRO A 36 5.47 -42.61 80.35
C PRO A 36 6.82 -43.33 80.42
N ASN A 37 7.90 -42.54 80.28
CA ASN A 37 9.28 -42.84 80.64
C ASN A 37 10.01 -43.96 79.87
N VAL A 38 10.75 -43.56 78.84
CA VAL A 38 12.08 -44.14 78.55
C VAL A 38 13.09 -43.00 78.46
N ASN A 39 13.89 -42.84 79.52
CA ASN A 39 15.02 -41.93 79.53
C ASN A 39 16.16 -42.54 78.68
N GLY A 40 16.11 -42.32 77.37
CA GLY A 40 17.05 -42.93 76.42
C GLY A 40 16.93 -42.38 75.01
N ASN A 41 17.94 -41.58 74.62
CA ASN A 41 18.23 -41.13 73.25
C ASN A 41 17.42 -39.91 72.72
N SER A 42 17.47 -38.79 73.46
CA SER A 42 17.12 -37.43 72.98
C SER A 42 17.75 -37.09 71.63
N ASP A 43 18.96 -37.59 71.40
CA ASP A 43 19.78 -37.26 70.24
C ASP A 43 19.24 -37.92 68.97
N LEU A 44 18.62 -39.11 69.10
CA LEU A 44 17.92 -39.77 67.99
C LEU A 44 16.66 -39.00 67.59
N ALA A 45 15.88 -38.50 68.57
CA ALA A 45 14.70 -37.68 68.31
C ALA A 45 15.09 -36.37 67.60
N LEU A 46 16.10 -35.66 68.10
CA LEU A 46 16.61 -34.43 67.50
C LEU A 46 17.14 -34.66 66.07
N ASN A 47 17.86 -35.76 65.83
CA ASN A 47 18.33 -36.12 64.49
C ASN A 47 17.19 -36.48 63.53
N ASN A 48 16.14 -37.14 64.00
CA ASN A 48 14.95 -37.43 63.20
C ASN A 48 14.24 -36.14 62.79
N SER A 49 13.96 -35.24 63.73
CA SER A 49 13.32 -33.94 63.45
C SER A 49 14.19 -33.05 62.53
N LYS A 50 15.53 -33.09 62.67
CA LYS A 50 16.45 -32.43 61.72
C LYS A 50 16.31 -33.00 60.31
N ASN A 51 16.31 -34.33 60.15
CA ASN A 51 16.15 -34.98 58.85
C ASN A 51 14.79 -34.70 58.21
N GLU A 52 13.71 -34.64 59.00
CA GLU A 52 12.37 -34.30 58.56
C GLU A 52 12.29 -32.86 58.05
N LEU A 53 12.83 -31.88 58.82
CA LEU A 53 12.90 -30.49 58.39
C LEU A 53 13.73 -30.33 57.11
N ILE A 54 14.88 -31.00 57.01
CA ILE A 54 15.71 -31.01 55.79
C ILE A 54 14.92 -31.56 54.59
N ASN A 55 14.12 -32.60 54.78
CA ASN A 55 13.30 -33.16 53.70
C ASN A 55 12.17 -32.22 53.28
N LEU A 56 11.54 -31.48 54.21
CA LEU A 56 10.60 -30.41 53.87
C LEU A 56 11.29 -29.26 53.13
N LEU A 57 12.47 -28.82 53.57
CA LEU A 57 13.23 -27.75 52.91
C LEU A 57 13.58 -28.10 51.44
N LYS A 58 13.88 -29.37 51.13
CA LYS A 58 14.10 -29.82 49.73
C LYS A 58 12.89 -29.63 48.81
N THR A 59 11.67 -29.45 49.35
CA THR A 59 10.46 -29.22 48.54
C THR A 59 10.26 -27.76 48.12
N GLU A 60 11.06 -26.83 48.65
CA GLU A 60 10.90 -25.38 48.46
C GLU A 60 10.70 -24.97 47.01
N ASP A 61 11.64 -25.29 46.11
CA ASP A 61 11.56 -24.87 44.71
C ASP A 61 10.26 -25.35 44.04
N SER A 62 9.88 -26.60 44.30
CA SER A 62 8.65 -27.18 43.75
C SER A 62 7.41 -26.44 44.28
N ASN A 63 7.32 -26.20 45.59
CA ASN A 63 6.18 -25.54 46.21
C ASN A 63 6.12 -24.04 45.87
N ILE A 64 7.23 -23.32 45.88
CA ILE A 64 7.30 -21.89 45.50
C ILE A 64 6.95 -21.68 44.03
N SER A 65 7.33 -22.61 43.13
CA SER A 65 7.03 -22.51 41.70
C SER A 65 5.52 -22.55 41.38
N LEU A 66 4.73 -23.29 42.17
CA LEU A 66 3.28 -23.39 42.02
C LEU A 66 2.56 -22.04 42.21
N TYR A 67 3.14 -21.14 43.01
CA TYR A 67 2.56 -19.85 43.36
C TYR A 67 3.24 -18.67 42.64
N LYS A 68 4.04 -18.92 41.59
CA LYS A 68 4.78 -17.85 40.89
C LYS A 68 3.90 -16.68 40.40
N ASP A 69 2.66 -16.97 40.00
CA ASP A 69 1.67 -16.00 39.53
C ASP A 69 0.81 -15.40 40.66
N TYR A 70 1.09 -15.74 41.93
CA TYR A 70 0.34 -15.35 43.14
C TYR A 70 1.30 -14.74 44.18
N SER A 71 1.75 -13.50 43.94
CA SER A 71 2.83 -12.85 44.71
C SER A 71 2.63 -12.84 46.23
N LYS A 72 1.41 -12.57 46.73
CA LYS A 72 1.13 -12.51 48.18
C LYS A 72 1.25 -13.90 48.81
N ILE A 73 0.74 -14.96 48.16
CA ILE A 73 0.86 -16.36 48.61
C ILE A 73 2.32 -16.81 48.54
N LYS A 74 3.00 -16.57 47.41
CA LYS A 74 4.41 -16.91 47.18
C LYS A 74 5.32 -16.33 48.26
N ASN A 75 5.19 -15.02 48.54
CA ASN A 75 6.04 -14.33 49.52
C ASN A 75 5.80 -14.84 50.94
N LYS A 76 4.53 -15.12 51.30
CA LYS A 76 4.19 -15.72 52.60
C LYS A 76 4.83 -17.10 52.78
N LEU A 77 4.75 -17.95 51.76
CA LEU A 77 5.36 -19.27 51.78
C LEU A 77 6.91 -19.21 51.78
N GLN A 78 7.50 -18.31 50.99
CA GLN A 78 8.94 -18.08 50.95
C GLN A 78 9.49 -17.64 52.32
N ASN A 79 8.74 -16.79 53.04
CA ASN A 79 9.11 -16.39 54.39
C ASN A 79 9.06 -17.57 55.39
N ALA A 80 8.09 -18.48 55.26
CA ALA A 80 8.06 -19.70 56.08
C ALA A 80 9.27 -20.61 55.82
N TYR A 81 9.63 -20.82 54.54
CA TYR A 81 10.86 -21.55 54.19
C TYR A 81 12.13 -20.86 54.72
N ASN A 82 12.21 -19.52 54.67
CA ASN A 82 13.34 -18.78 55.21
C ASN A 82 13.44 -18.91 56.74
N SER A 83 12.32 -18.83 57.47
CA SER A 83 12.29 -19.10 58.92
C SER A 83 12.74 -20.53 59.24
N ALA A 84 12.27 -21.52 58.48
CA ALA A 84 12.67 -22.92 58.63
C ALA A 84 14.17 -23.15 58.36
N LYS A 85 14.74 -22.49 57.35
CA LYS A 85 16.19 -22.50 57.10
C LYS A 85 16.99 -21.92 58.26
N ASN A 86 16.51 -20.84 58.87
CA ASN A 86 17.19 -20.22 60.02
C ASN A 86 17.26 -21.19 61.21
N VAL A 87 16.18 -21.90 61.52
CA VAL A 87 16.16 -22.93 62.58
C VAL A 87 17.05 -24.13 62.22
N ASN A 88 17.02 -24.59 60.96
CA ASN A 88 17.90 -25.67 60.51
C ASN A 88 19.39 -25.35 60.67
N ASN A 89 19.76 -24.07 60.61
CA ASN A 89 21.12 -23.59 60.76
C ASN A 89 21.49 -23.19 62.20
N ASP A 90 20.54 -23.18 63.14
CA ASP A 90 20.82 -22.86 64.55
C ASP A 90 21.40 -24.09 65.28
N SER A 91 22.67 -23.99 65.68
CA SER A 91 23.35 -25.03 66.45
C SER A 91 22.75 -25.25 67.85
N ASN A 92 21.95 -24.32 68.36
CA ASN A 92 21.36 -24.35 69.70
C ASN A 92 19.88 -24.76 69.71
N ALA A 93 19.25 -24.91 68.54
CA ALA A 93 17.86 -25.32 68.43
C ALA A 93 17.65 -26.74 68.99
N ASN A 94 16.71 -26.86 69.93
CA ASN A 94 16.35 -28.14 70.56
C ASN A 94 15.23 -28.87 69.79
N ASN A 95 14.91 -30.10 70.20
CA ASN A 95 13.95 -30.94 69.48
C ASN A 95 12.55 -30.30 69.37
N ASP A 96 12.09 -29.59 70.39
CA ASP A 96 10.77 -28.96 70.38
C ASP A 96 10.71 -27.80 69.38
N VAL A 97 11.81 -27.03 69.23
CA VAL A 97 11.94 -25.99 68.20
C VAL A 97 11.90 -26.60 66.80
N PHE A 98 12.55 -27.74 66.56
CA PHE A 98 12.46 -28.45 65.28
C PHE A 98 11.02 -28.94 64.99
N ILE A 99 10.36 -29.58 65.96
CA ILE A 99 8.97 -30.06 65.82
C ILE A 99 8.00 -28.90 65.58
N GLN A 100 8.14 -27.79 66.30
CA GLN A 100 7.33 -26.58 66.07
C GLN A 100 7.55 -26.04 64.65
N THR A 101 8.80 -25.95 64.20
CA THR A 101 9.16 -25.44 62.86
C THR A 101 8.63 -26.33 61.73
N ILE A 102 8.68 -27.66 61.90
CA ILE A 102 8.08 -28.63 60.97
C ILE A 102 6.58 -28.37 60.85
N ASN A 103 5.87 -28.28 61.98
CA ASN A 103 4.44 -28.01 62.02
C ASN A 103 4.09 -26.66 61.37
N GLU A 104 4.82 -25.59 61.68
CA GLU A 104 4.62 -24.26 61.10
C GLU A 104 4.85 -24.23 59.59
N LEU A 105 5.90 -24.90 59.08
CA LEU A 105 6.15 -25.00 57.65
C LEU A 105 5.09 -25.86 56.94
N GLN A 106 4.69 -27.00 57.51
CA GLN A 106 3.64 -27.85 56.98
C GLN A 106 2.29 -27.10 56.92
N LEU A 107 1.98 -26.31 57.95
CA LEU A 107 0.81 -25.43 57.99
C LEU A 107 0.90 -24.34 56.92
N ALA A 108 2.08 -23.71 56.72
CA ALA A 108 2.26 -22.70 55.68
C ALA A 108 2.06 -23.25 54.26
N ILE A 109 2.59 -24.45 53.97
CA ILE A 109 2.38 -25.17 52.70
C ILE A 109 0.88 -25.45 52.49
N ASN A 110 0.21 -26.02 53.50
CA ASN A 110 -1.22 -26.32 53.44
C ASN A 110 -2.09 -25.05 53.30
N SER A 111 -1.71 -23.95 53.95
CA SER A 111 -2.38 -22.65 53.82
C SER A 111 -2.19 -22.05 52.44
N ALA A 112 -1.01 -22.13 51.83
CA ALA A 112 -0.78 -21.63 50.48
C ALA A 112 -1.69 -22.31 49.43
N ALA A 113 -1.88 -23.63 49.55
CA ALA A 113 -2.82 -24.38 48.71
C ALA A 113 -4.28 -23.89 48.91
N LYS A 114 -4.74 -23.78 50.16
CA LYS A 114 -6.10 -23.31 50.48
C LYS A 114 -6.34 -21.87 50.03
N GLU A 115 -5.37 -20.98 50.25
CA GLU A 115 -5.43 -19.57 49.83
C GLU A 115 -5.51 -19.44 48.30
N LYS A 116 -4.78 -20.28 47.55
CA LYS A 116 -4.88 -20.34 46.09
C LYS A 116 -6.28 -20.77 45.65
N THR A 117 -6.81 -21.88 46.17
CA THR A 117 -8.17 -22.35 45.82
C THR A 117 -9.25 -21.32 46.17
N ALA A 118 -9.13 -20.64 47.32
CA ALA A 118 -10.06 -19.58 47.71
C ALA A 118 -9.97 -18.37 46.76
N PHE A 119 -8.75 -17.95 46.40
CA PHE A 119 -8.54 -16.89 45.42
C PHE A 119 -9.16 -17.25 44.07
N ASP A 120 -8.81 -18.41 43.53
CA ASP A 120 -9.25 -18.88 42.20
C ASP A 120 -10.77 -18.94 42.11
N ASN A 121 -11.45 -19.49 43.12
CA ASN A 121 -12.91 -19.50 43.17
C ASN A 121 -13.51 -18.08 43.20
N SER A 122 -12.92 -17.18 44.00
CA SER A 122 -13.42 -15.80 44.16
C SER A 122 -13.10 -14.87 42.96
N LYS A 123 -12.13 -15.24 42.11
CA LYS A 123 -11.61 -14.43 41.00
C LYS A 123 -11.49 -15.22 39.69
N HIS A 124 -12.29 -16.28 39.51
CA HIS A 124 -12.18 -17.22 38.38
C HIS A 124 -12.08 -16.51 37.01
N GLU A 125 -12.95 -15.53 36.72
CA GLU A 125 -12.89 -14.80 35.45
C GLU A 125 -11.58 -14.05 35.18
N LEU A 126 -10.88 -13.60 36.23
CA LEU A 126 -9.56 -12.96 36.13
C LEU A 126 -8.49 -14.01 35.86
N VAL A 127 -8.56 -15.15 36.55
CA VAL A 127 -7.63 -16.29 36.40
C VAL A 127 -7.75 -16.89 34.99
N ASP A 128 -8.98 -17.07 34.50
CA ASP A 128 -9.26 -17.56 33.14
C ASP A 128 -8.74 -16.58 32.08
N ALA A 129 -8.97 -15.28 32.25
CA ALA A 129 -8.45 -14.26 31.34
C ALA A 129 -6.91 -14.24 31.33
N TYR A 130 -6.28 -14.31 32.50
CA TYR A 130 -4.82 -14.32 32.66
C TYR A 130 -4.17 -15.56 32.03
N ASN A 131 -4.76 -16.74 32.24
CA ASN A 131 -4.32 -17.97 31.60
C ASN A 131 -4.53 -17.95 30.08
N ALA A 132 -5.64 -17.38 29.59
CA ALA A 132 -5.85 -17.18 28.17
C ALA A 132 -4.79 -16.26 27.54
N LEU A 133 -4.41 -15.16 28.21
CA LEU A 133 -3.33 -14.28 27.75
C LEU A 133 -1.96 -15.00 27.74
N LYS A 134 -1.64 -15.79 28.76
CA LYS A 134 -0.41 -16.61 28.79
C LYS A 134 -0.37 -17.62 27.63
N ASN A 135 -1.51 -18.23 27.30
CA ASN A 135 -1.60 -19.13 26.14
C ASN A 135 -1.38 -18.36 24.81
N THR A 136 -1.97 -17.17 24.65
CA THR A 136 -1.69 -16.29 23.49
C THR A 136 -0.21 -15.91 23.42
N LEU A 137 0.41 -15.54 24.54
CA LEU A 137 1.84 -15.20 24.61
C LEU A 137 2.75 -16.35 24.20
N SER A 138 2.37 -17.61 24.47
CA SER A 138 3.15 -18.79 24.07
C SER A 138 3.27 -18.98 22.54
N ASN A 139 2.43 -18.31 21.73
CA ASN A 139 2.48 -18.39 20.27
C ASN A 139 3.46 -17.39 19.63
N LYS A 140 4.06 -16.45 20.40
CA LYS A 140 4.90 -15.33 19.92
C LYS A 140 5.84 -15.69 18.78
N GLU A 141 6.63 -16.75 18.95
CA GLU A 141 7.64 -17.18 17.98
C GLU A 141 7.01 -17.71 16.68
N ASN A 142 5.90 -18.44 16.77
CA ASN A 142 5.17 -18.94 15.62
C ASN A 142 4.53 -17.80 14.84
N ASP A 143 3.91 -16.86 15.54
CA ASP A 143 3.21 -15.74 14.92
C ASP A 143 4.20 -14.76 14.27
N LEU A 144 5.31 -14.41 14.92
CA LEU A 144 6.40 -13.62 14.33
C LEU A 144 7.02 -14.31 13.10
N ARG A 145 7.24 -15.63 13.17
CA ARG A 145 7.72 -16.42 12.03
C ARG A 145 6.71 -16.44 10.88
N SER A 146 5.41 -16.35 11.16
CA SER A 146 4.37 -16.26 10.13
C SER A 146 4.39 -14.92 9.37
N ILE A 147 4.91 -13.84 9.98
CA ILE A 147 5.19 -12.57 9.30
C ILE A 147 6.35 -12.76 8.32
N GLY A 148 7.41 -13.43 8.74
CA GLY A 148 8.63 -13.63 7.95
C GLY A 148 9.50 -12.37 7.86
N ASP A 149 10.71 -12.53 7.34
CA ASP A 149 11.79 -11.54 7.51
C ASP A 149 11.99 -10.57 6.32
N ASP A 150 11.03 -10.50 5.38
CA ASP A 150 11.09 -9.52 4.30
C ASP A 150 11.12 -8.08 4.86
N SER A 151 12.04 -7.26 4.34
CA SER A 151 12.11 -5.81 4.57
C SER A 151 10.77 -5.07 4.36
N ASN A 152 9.81 -5.68 3.65
CA ASN A 152 8.49 -5.13 3.41
C ASN A 152 7.50 -5.31 4.57
N TYR A 153 7.74 -6.26 5.46
CA TYR A 153 6.86 -6.55 6.59
C TYR A 153 7.44 -6.15 7.95
N GLN A 154 8.61 -5.49 7.97
CA GLN A 154 9.29 -5.10 9.22
C GLN A 154 8.43 -4.20 10.10
N GLU A 155 7.67 -3.27 9.54
CA GLU A 155 6.75 -2.45 10.36
C GLU A 155 5.59 -3.29 10.93
N ILE A 156 5.05 -4.26 10.18
CA ILE A 156 4.07 -5.23 10.70
C ILE A 156 4.69 -6.02 11.87
N LYS A 157 5.95 -6.46 11.73
CA LYS A 157 6.71 -7.17 12.77
C LYS A 157 6.93 -6.30 14.01
N ASN A 158 7.34 -5.04 13.86
CA ASN A 158 7.53 -4.09 14.96
C ASN A 158 6.25 -3.86 15.77
N GLN A 159 5.11 -3.64 15.09
CA GLN A 159 3.81 -3.49 15.74
C GLN A 159 3.44 -4.76 16.51
N TYR A 160 3.73 -5.93 15.93
CA TYR A 160 3.51 -7.22 16.56
C TYR A 160 4.35 -7.42 17.83
N GLU A 161 5.66 -7.17 17.75
CA GLU A 161 6.59 -7.25 18.89
C GLU A 161 6.21 -6.27 20.02
N SER A 162 5.74 -5.07 19.65
CA SER A 162 5.26 -4.07 20.63
C SER A 162 4.01 -4.54 21.38
N LEU A 163 3.06 -5.21 20.72
CA LEU A 163 1.87 -5.76 21.38
C LEU A 163 2.23 -6.92 22.33
N TYR A 164 3.14 -7.81 21.92
CA TYR A 164 3.62 -8.88 22.79
C TYR A 164 4.36 -8.33 24.01
N SER A 165 5.22 -7.34 23.84
CA SER A 165 5.96 -6.72 24.95
C SER A 165 5.01 -6.03 25.95
N ALA A 166 3.93 -5.38 25.45
CA ALA A 166 2.89 -4.80 26.30
C ALA A 166 2.09 -5.88 27.07
N ALA A 167 1.76 -7.00 26.41
CA ALA A 167 1.09 -8.14 27.03
C ALA A 167 1.98 -8.90 28.04
N GLU A 168 3.27 -9.04 27.75
CA GLU A 168 4.28 -9.60 28.64
C GLU A 168 4.37 -8.77 29.93
N LEU A 169 4.42 -7.43 29.81
CA LEU A 169 4.39 -6.54 30.97
C LEU A 169 3.14 -6.76 31.83
N ILE A 170 1.96 -6.94 31.23
CA ILE A 170 0.72 -7.23 31.97
C ILE A 170 0.82 -8.52 32.79
N ILE A 171 1.42 -9.59 32.29
CA ILE A 171 1.54 -10.84 33.06
C ILE A 171 2.60 -10.78 34.17
N THR A 172 3.55 -9.82 34.13
CA THR A 172 4.48 -9.59 35.25
C THR A 172 3.75 -9.06 36.50
N ASN A 173 2.66 -8.32 36.32
CA ASN A 173 1.71 -8.02 37.38
C ASN A 173 0.94 -9.32 37.70
N THR A 174 1.41 -10.03 38.72
CA THR A 174 0.81 -11.28 39.23
C THR A 174 -0.69 -11.14 39.52
N LEU A 175 -1.43 -12.25 39.56
CA LEU A 175 -2.90 -12.28 39.79
C LEU A 175 -3.37 -11.52 41.03
N GLN A 176 -2.50 -11.30 42.02
CA GLN A 176 -2.80 -10.64 43.29
C GLN A 176 -2.41 -9.14 43.34
N ASP A 177 -2.04 -8.56 42.19
CA ASP A 177 -1.90 -7.10 41.99
C ASP A 177 -3.29 -6.45 41.88
N GLU A 178 -3.51 -5.40 42.65
CA GLU A 178 -4.77 -4.66 42.73
C GLU A 178 -5.05 -3.80 41.49
N ASN A 179 -4.01 -3.53 40.67
CA ASN A 179 -4.13 -2.80 39.41
C ASN A 179 -4.46 -3.69 38.22
N LEU A 180 -4.38 -5.02 38.38
CA LEU A 180 -4.67 -5.99 37.32
C LEU A 180 -6.18 -6.19 37.19
N THR A 181 -6.73 -6.01 35.98
CA THR A 181 -8.16 -6.19 35.70
C THR A 181 -8.38 -7.12 34.51
N LYS A 182 -9.50 -7.84 34.53
CA LYS A 182 -10.00 -8.68 33.42
C LYS A 182 -10.00 -7.93 32.10
N GLU A 183 -10.44 -6.67 32.12
CA GLU A 183 -10.50 -5.78 30.95
C GLU A 183 -9.13 -5.48 30.35
N LYS A 184 -8.14 -5.08 31.16
CA LYS A 184 -6.76 -4.83 30.69
C LYS A 184 -6.16 -6.07 29.99
N ILE A 185 -6.36 -7.24 30.59
CA ILE A 185 -5.91 -8.52 30.04
C ILE A 185 -6.63 -8.84 28.72
N GLN A 186 -7.95 -8.66 28.66
CA GLN A 186 -8.75 -8.91 27.46
C GLN A 186 -8.38 -7.97 26.30
N ILE A 187 -8.15 -6.68 26.56
CA ILE A 187 -7.70 -5.72 25.55
C ILE A 187 -6.35 -6.15 24.96
N ALA A 188 -5.37 -6.46 25.80
CA ALA A 188 -4.04 -6.90 25.33
C ALA A 188 -4.10 -8.20 24.51
N LYS A 189 -4.90 -9.18 24.96
CA LYS A 189 -5.12 -10.44 24.25
C LYS A 189 -5.78 -10.22 22.88
N ASN A 190 -6.84 -9.41 22.84
CA ASN A 190 -7.60 -9.17 21.62
C ASN A 190 -6.78 -8.37 20.59
N ASN A 191 -6.02 -7.35 21.03
CA ASN A 191 -5.13 -6.60 20.13
C ASN A 191 -4.14 -7.52 19.39
N ILE A 192 -3.60 -8.54 20.07
CA ILE A 192 -2.73 -9.56 19.45
C ILE A 192 -3.51 -10.39 18.43
N ILE A 193 -4.67 -10.94 18.82
CA ILE A 193 -5.51 -11.80 17.96
C ILE A 193 -5.95 -11.05 16.69
N ASP A 194 -6.41 -9.81 16.84
CA ASP A 194 -6.90 -8.98 15.75
C ASP A 194 -5.77 -8.70 14.75
N LEU A 195 -4.55 -8.43 15.21
CA LEU A 195 -3.37 -8.21 14.35
C LEU A 195 -2.88 -9.48 13.63
N ILE A 196 -3.11 -10.69 14.18
CA ILE A 196 -2.89 -11.96 13.46
C ILE A 196 -3.93 -12.12 12.35
N SER A 197 -5.21 -11.83 12.66
CA SER A 197 -6.34 -12.23 11.83
C SER A 197 -6.31 -11.70 10.39
N ASP A 198 -5.71 -10.51 10.17
CA ASP A 198 -5.58 -9.82 8.89
C ASP A 198 -4.11 -9.70 8.42
N ILE A 199 -3.19 -10.48 8.98
CA ILE A 199 -1.75 -10.47 8.65
C ILE A 199 -1.49 -10.59 7.13
N ASN A 200 -2.25 -11.46 6.45
CA ASN A 200 -2.09 -11.69 5.01
C ASN A 200 -2.61 -10.51 4.18
N ASP A 201 -3.67 -9.82 4.63
CA ASP A 201 -4.18 -8.62 3.99
C ASP A 201 -3.20 -7.45 4.17
N LYS A 202 -2.63 -7.29 5.37
CA LYS A 202 -1.56 -6.31 5.67
C LYS A 202 -0.32 -6.54 4.80
N LYS A 203 0.07 -7.80 4.58
CA LYS A 203 1.14 -8.19 3.64
C LYS A 203 0.78 -7.86 2.19
N ALA A 204 -0.40 -8.25 1.72
CA ALA A 204 -0.86 -7.97 0.37
C ALA A 204 -0.87 -6.46 0.08
N ILE A 205 -1.45 -5.66 0.99
CA ILE A 205 -1.45 -4.20 0.91
C ILE A 205 -0.02 -3.63 0.91
N SER A 206 0.88 -4.16 1.74
CA SER A 206 2.30 -3.73 1.73
C SER A 206 2.99 -4.01 0.39
N ASN A 207 2.64 -5.12 -0.27
CA ASN A 207 3.25 -5.51 -1.54
C ASN A 207 2.78 -4.64 -2.72
N GLU A 208 1.56 -4.08 -2.65
CA GLU A 208 1.08 -3.10 -3.63
C GLU A 208 2.00 -1.86 -3.71
N TYR A 209 2.64 -1.46 -2.61
CA TYR A 209 3.52 -0.28 -2.57
C TYR A 209 4.99 -0.54 -2.96
N LEU A 210 5.39 -1.79 -3.22
CA LEU A 210 6.78 -2.13 -3.59
C LEU A 210 7.24 -1.39 -4.86
N ASN A 211 6.38 -1.38 -5.88
CA ASN A 211 6.58 -0.56 -7.08
C ASN A 211 5.87 0.77 -6.89
N PHE A 212 4.52 0.73 -6.94
CA PHE A 212 3.62 1.80 -6.57
C PHE A 212 2.19 1.25 -6.47
N LYS A 213 1.35 1.91 -5.66
CA LYS A 213 -0.10 1.81 -5.72
C LYS A 213 -0.69 3.03 -6.42
N LYS A 214 -1.52 2.81 -7.44
CA LYS A 214 -2.25 3.87 -8.16
C LYS A 214 -3.56 4.18 -7.46
N PHE A 215 -3.89 5.46 -7.42
CA PHE A 215 -5.15 6.01 -6.96
C PHE A 215 -5.73 6.90 -8.04
N SER A 216 -6.70 6.35 -8.77
CA SER A 216 -7.40 7.07 -9.83
C SER A 216 -8.37 8.09 -9.23
N LEU A 217 -8.43 9.28 -9.81
CA LEU A 217 -9.25 10.37 -9.26
C LEU A 217 -10.74 10.07 -9.39
N SER A 218 -11.52 10.62 -8.45
CA SER A 218 -12.98 10.45 -8.35
C SER A 218 -13.61 11.74 -7.82
N SER A 219 -14.75 12.14 -8.39
CA SER A 219 -15.56 13.27 -7.91
C SER A 219 -16.06 13.09 -6.48
N GLU A 220 -16.18 11.85 -6.00
CA GLU A 220 -16.69 11.56 -4.66
C GLU A 220 -15.72 11.91 -3.53
N ASN A 221 -14.43 12.09 -3.85
CA ASN A 221 -13.37 12.40 -2.90
C ASN A 221 -13.23 13.90 -2.60
N PHE A 222 -14.01 14.77 -3.25
CA PHE A 222 -14.07 16.20 -2.93
C PHE A 222 -14.90 16.47 -1.67
N ILE A 223 -14.43 17.40 -0.84
CA ILE A 223 -15.07 17.82 0.42
C ILE A 223 -15.26 19.35 0.42
N GLY A 224 -16.28 19.83 1.13
CA GLY A 224 -16.68 21.24 1.25
C GLY A 224 -17.82 21.59 0.29
N ASP A 225 -17.96 22.88 -0.03
CA ASP A 225 -19.01 23.43 -0.90
C ASP A 225 -18.85 23.05 -2.41
N PHE A 226 -18.16 21.94 -2.70
CA PHE A 226 -18.10 21.39 -4.05
C PHE A 226 -19.44 20.76 -4.43
N LEU A 227 -20.16 21.39 -5.35
CA LEU A 227 -21.34 20.82 -5.97
C LEU A 227 -20.94 19.63 -6.85
N LYS A 228 -21.04 18.41 -6.28
CA LYS A 228 -20.85 17.12 -6.99
C LYS A 228 -21.66 16.99 -8.29
N THR A 229 -22.70 17.82 -8.45
CA THR A 229 -23.63 17.84 -9.58
C THR A 229 -23.26 18.82 -10.70
N GLN A 230 -22.18 19.60 -10.59
CA GLN A 230 -21.75 20.45 -11.70
C GLN A 230 -21.18 19.59 -12.83
N ASN A 231 -22.04 19.36 -13.83
CA ASN A 231 -21.76 18.55 -14.99
C ASN A 231 -20.46 18.99 -15.68
N GLN A 232 -19.60 18.00 -15.94
CA GLN A 232 -18.69 18.03 -17.08
C GLN A 232 -19.44 18.57 -18.31
N ALA A 233 -18.84 19.46 -19.11
CA ALA A 233 -19.50 20.18 -20.22
C ALA A 233 -20.03 19.26 -21.37
N SER A 234 -19.81 19.57 -22.66
CA SER A 234 -20.17 18.65 -23.77
C SER A 234 -19.01 18.35 -24.74
N ASN A 235 -17.95 19.14 -24.67
CA ASN A 235 -16.79 19.16 -25.55
C ASN A 235 -15.49 18.59 -24.91
N TRP A 236 -15.56 18.10 -23.68
CA TRP A 236 -14.43 17.56 -22.88
C TRP A 236 -13.98 16.14 -23.29
N ARG A 237 -14.37 15.69 -24.50
CA ARG A 237 -13.94 14.43 -25.16
C ARG A 237 -12.41 14.25 -25.15
N ILE A 238 -11.68 15.36 -25.02
CA ILE A 238 -10.29 15.41 -24.60
C ILE A 238 -10.15 16.26 -23.32
N VAL A 239 -10.07 15.61 -22.14
CA VAL A 239 -9.55 16.24 -20.89
C VAL A 239 -8.05 16.58 -20.98
N SER A 240 -7.42 16.15 -22.06
CA SER A 240 -6.02 16.41 -22.38
C SER A 240 -5.79 17.82 -22.94
N PHE A 241 -6.79 18.70 -23.07
CA PHE A 241 -6.57 20.02 -23.70
C PHE A 241 -5.76 20.98 -22.79
N SER A 242 -4.96 21.88 -23.39
CA SER A 242 -3.93 22.70 -22.73
C SER A 242 -4.34 24.13 -22.35
N SER A 243 -5.46 24.67 -22.84
CA SER A 243 -5.80 26.08 -22.60
C SER A 243 -6.71 26.30 -21.41
N ASN A 244 -6.85 27.57 -21.03
CA ASN A 244 -7.86 28.05 -20.10
C ASN A 244 -9.25 27.53 -20.52
N LEU A 245 -9.95 26.87 -19.59
CA LEU A 245 -11.37 26.60 -19.72
C LEU A 245 -12.08 27.89 -19.30
N SER A 246 -12.72 28.58 -20.23
CA SER A 246 -13.43 29.84 -19.98
C SER A 246 -14.59 29.73 -18.98
N ASP A 247 -14.89 28.52 -18.50
CA ASP A 247 -15.92 28.21 -17.51
C ASP A 247 -15.29 27.98 -16.12
N PRO A 248 -15.48 28.91 -15.15
CA PRO A 248 -14.93 28.80 -13.80
C PRO A 248 -15.58 27.70 -12.93
N ASN A 249 -16.58 26.99 -13.46
CA ASN A 249 -17.30 25.93 -12.75
C ASN A 249 -16.65 24.54 -12.91
N ILE A 250 -15.75 24.34 -13.87
CA ILE A 250 -15.12 23.02 -14.09
C ILE A 250 -14.02 22.78 -13.05
N LYS A 251 -14.31 21.93 -12.05
CA LYS A 251 -13.35 21.52 -11.00
C LYS A 251 -12.73 20.15 -11.24
N PHE A 252 -13.39 19.27 -11.98
CA PHE A 252 -12.98 17.88 -12.23
C PHE A 252 -13.45 17.40 -13.60
N ALA A 253 -12.63 16.60 -14.29
CA ALA A 253 -13.03 15.92 -15.52
C ALA A 253 -12.31 14.59 -15.73
N THR A 254 -13.03 13.57 -16.23
CA THR A 254 -12.50 12.28 -16.69
C THR A 254 -12.53 12.19 -18.22
N ARG A 255 -11.53 11.55 -18.83
CA ARG A 255 -11.55 11.25 -20.28
C ARG A 255 -12.72 10.30 -20.55
N LYS A 256 -13.65 10.67 -21.45
CA LYS A 256 -14.56 9.69 -22.07
C LYS A 256 -14.40 9.79 -23.58
N ILE A 257 -14.62 8.66 -24.23
CA ILE A 257 -14.25 8.42 -25.62
C ILE A 257 -15.52 7.98 -26.34
N ASP A 258 -15.97 8.80 -27.28
CA ASP A 258 -17.16 8.49 -28.07
C ASP A 258 -16.91 7.32 -29.02
N LYS A 259 -17.99 6.59 -29.28
CA LYS A 259 -18.18 5.83 -30.53
C LYS A 259 -18.72 6.80 -31.58
N LEU A 260 -18.29 6.69 -32.84
CA LEU A 260 -18.99 7.30 -33.97
C LEU A 260 -19.83 6.24 -34.71
N PRO A 261 -21.09 6.55 -35.10
CA PRO A 261 -21.88 7.71 -34.65
C PRO A 261 -22.17 7.63 -33.15
N ALA A 262 -22.40 8.81 -32.54
CA ALA A 262 -22.59 8.93 -31.09
C ALA A 262 -23.84 8.18 -30.63
N THR A 263 -23.66 7.26 -29.68
CA THR A 263 -24.71 6.57 -28.94
C THR A 263 -24.40 6.72 -27.46
N ASP A 264 -25.37 7.12 -26.63
CA ASP A 264 -25.14 7.62 -25.26
C ASP A 264 -24.49 6.63 -24.26
N ASN A 265 -24.32 5.36 -24.66
CA ASN A 265 -23.60 4.33 -23.91
C ASN A 265 -22.08 4.52 -23.97
N LEU A 266 -21.58 5.60 -23.36
CA LEU A 266 -20.17 5.82 -23.08
C LEU A 266 -19.68 4.80 -22.03
N SER A 267 -18.70 3.98 -22.40
CA SER A 267 -18.02 3.07 -21.47
C SER A 267 -16.78 3.74 -20.89
N ASN A 268 -16.60 3.65 -19.57
CA ASN A 268 -15.41 4.14 -18.87
C ASN A 268 -14.21 3.21 -19.12
N ILE A 269 -13.62 3.30 -20.31
CA ILE A 269 -12.46 2.51 -20.75
C ILE A 269 -11.11 3.10 -20.34
N THR A 270 -11.12 4.15 -19.53
CA THR A 270 -9.94 4.92 -19.11
C THR A 270 -10.22 5.61 -17.78
N ASP A 271 -9.17 5.75 -16.97
CA ASP A 271 -9.21 6.44 -15.68
C ASP A 271 -8.40 7.75 -15.69
N VAL A 272 -8.01 8.24 -16.87
CA VAL A 272 -7.29 9.50 -17.04
C VAL A 272 -8.21 10.66 -16.68
N ALA A 273 -7.83 11.40 -15.65
CA ALA A 273 -8.65 12.42 -15.03
C ALA A 273 -7.80 13.62 -14.57
N TRP A 274 -8.42 14.78 -14.44
CA TRP A 274 -7.79 15.98 -13.92
C TRP A 274 -8.70 16.65 -12.91
N ILE A 275 -8.14 17.01 -11.75
CA ILE A 275 -8.65 18.09 -10.92
C ILE A 275 -8.17 19.39 -11.56
N TYR A 276 -9.07 20.31 -11.87
CA TYR A 276 -8.78 21.60 -12.50
C TYR A 276 -8.64 22.72 -11.47
N ASP A 277 -9.46 22.70 -10.42
CA ASP A 277 -9.51 23.77 -9.42
C ASP A 277 -9.95 23.20 -8.06
N LEU A 278 -9.18 23.49 -7.03
CA LEU A 278 -9.41 23.08 -5.63
C LEU A 278 -10.06 24.18 -4.79
N ARG A 279 -10.29 25.38 -5.35
CA ARG A 279 -10.91 26.51 -4.67
C ARG A 279 -12.44 26.42 -4.74
N SER A 280 -13.11 26.64 -3.62
CA SER A 280 -14.56 26.89 -3.64
C SER A 280 -14.86 28.30 -4.16
N GLN A 281 -16.09 28.52 -4.63
CA GLN A 281 -16.59 29.88 -4.79
C GLN A 281 -16.85 30.47 -3.38
N ASN A 282 -16.58 31.77 -3.19
CA ASN A 282 -16.79 32.52 -1.93
C ASN A 282 -15.84 32.18 -0.76
N ASN A 283 -14.53 31.99 -1.02
CA ASN A 283 -13.47 31.90 0.00
C ASN A 283 -13.61 30.80 1.08
N LYS A 284 -14.44 29.78 0.83
CA LYS A 284 -14.53 28.59 1.69
C LYS A 284 -13.54 27.50 1.26
N SER A 285 -13.10 26.70 2.23
CA SER A 285 -12.19 25.59 1.99
C SER A 285 -12.90 24.44 1.25
N SER A 286 -12.47 24.17 0.02
CA SER A 286 -12.68 22.86 -0.62
C SER A 286 -11.37 22.06 -0.56
N SER A 287 -11.49 20.75 -0.43
CA SER A 287 -10.33 19.84 -0.45
C SER A 287 -10.62 18.59 -1.27
N TYR A 288 -9.55 17.93 -1.69
CA TYR A 288 -9.59 16.59 -2.27
C TYR A 288 -8.94 15.59 -1.30
N ASN A 289 -9.69 14.59 -0.86
CA ASN A 289 -9.25 13.62 0.15
C ASN A 289 -8.90 12.27 -0.50
N LEU A 290 -7.61 11.93 -0.50
CA LEU A 290 -7.11 10.60 -0.80
C LEU A 290 -7.06 9.76 0.49
N LYS A 291 -7.79 8.65 0.54
CA LYS A 291 -7.72 7.67 1.65
C LYS A 291 -6.99 6.39 1.21
N PHE A 292 -6.13 5.84 2.06
CA PHE A 292 -5.40 4.60 1.77
C PHE A 292 -4.95 3.87 3.04
N LYS A 293 -4.79 2.54 2.97
CA LYS A 293 -4.17 1.72 4.04
C LYS A 293 -2.67 1.59 3.77
N TYR A 294 -1.83 1.76 4.79
CA TYR A 294 -0.37 1.65 4.69
C TYR A 294 0.20 0.92 5.92
N TYR A 295 1.07 -0.06 5.69
CA TYR A 295 1.63 -0.94 6.73
C TYR A 295 3.15 -1.15 6.58
N SER A 296 3.81 -0.33 5.76
CA SER A 296 5.21 -0.56 5.32
C SER A 296 6.22 0.44 5.91
N GLY A 297 5.81 1.23 6.91
CA GLY A 297 6.63 2.22 7.62
C GLY A 297 5.90 3.55 7.85
N SER A 298 6.63 4.56 8.35
CA SER A 298 6.11 5.91 8.63
C SER A 298 6.32 6.93 7.50
N SER A 299 6.88 6.50 6.38
CA SER A 299 7.16 7.33 5.19
C SER A 299 6.89 6.61 3.88
N ALA A 300 6.62 7.40 2.83
CA ALA A 300 6.43 6.95 1.44
C ALA A 300 6.72 8.10 0.47
N VAL A 301 6.75 7.83 -0.84
CA VAL A 301 6.88 8.86 -1.89
C VAL A 301 5.61 8.90 -2.73
N LEU A 302 5.00 10.08 -2.79
CA LEU A 302 3.83 10.38 -3.60
C LEU A 302 4.25 11.04 -4.92
N TYR A 303 3.68 10.56 -6.02
CA TYR A 303 3.80 11.14 -7.35
C TYR A 303 2.43 11.45 -7.94
N PHE A 304 2.32 12.53 -8.71
CA PHE A 304 1.14 12.84 -9.53
C PHE A 304 1.54 13.72 -10.72
N PRO A 305 0.89 13.59 -11.89
CA PRO A 305 1.15 14.46 -13.01
C PRO A 305 0.48 15.81 -12.74
N TYR A 306 1.10 16.89 -13.20
CA TYR A 306 0.54 18.24 -13.10
C TYR A 306 0.80 19.07 -14.36
N LYS A 307 -0.09 20.03 -14.63
CA LYS A 307 0.04 21.01 -15.72
C LYS A 307 -0.62 22.34 -15.34
N THR A 308 -0.28 23.41 -16.07
CA THR A 308 -0.94 24.71 -15.95
C THR A 308 -1.62 25.12 -17.26
N TYR A 309 -2.63 26.00 -17.15
CA TYR A 309 -3.32 26.65 -18.27
C TYR A 309 -3.10 28.16 -18.34
N THR A 310 -2.47 28.75 -17.33
CA THR A 310 -2.21 30.19 -17.27
C THR A 310 -0.84 30.53 -17.83
N SER A 311 -0.82 31.47 -18.78
CA SER A 311 0.39 31.94 -19.48
C SER A 311 1.13 33.04 -18.72
N SER A 312 0.67 33.38 -17.51
CA SER A 312 1.23 34.47 -16.72
C SER A 312 2.63 34.12 -16.23
N GLN A 313 3.57 35.02 -16.53
CA GLN A 313 4.99 35.04 -16.15
C GLN A 313 5.29 34.96 -14.62
N ASN A 314 4.27 34.70 -13.79
CA ASN A 314 4.38 34.57 -12.34
C ASN A 314 4.04 33.13 -11.92
N SER A 315 5.01 32.20 -12.05
CA SER A 315 4.91 30.86 -11.44
C SER A 315 4.68 30.93 -9.92
N ASN A 316 5.09 32.04 -9.28
CA ASN A 316 4.78 32.43 -7.90
C ASN A 316 3.27 32.42 -7.54
N ASN A 317 2.37 32.50 -8.53
CA ASN A 317 0.94 32.42 -8.31
C ASN A 317 0.42 30.98 -8.20
N LEU A 318 1.21 29.96 -8.57
CA LEU A 318 0.80 28.56 -8.42
C LEU A 318 0.99 28.08 -6.98
N GLY A 319 -0.01 27.35 -6.48
CA GLY A 319 0.03 26.83 -5.12
C GLY A 319 -0.77 25.56 -4.92
N LEU A 320 -0.15 24.62 -4.21
CA LEU A 320 -0.77 23.39 -3.75
C LEU A 320 -0.24 23.14 -2.34
N GLN A 321 -1.12 22.73 -1.44
CA GLN A 321 -0.77 22.35 -0.07
C GLN A 321 -1.53 21.09 0.30
N TYR A 322 -1.00 20.31 1.23
CA TYR A 322 -1.68 19.13 1.76
C TYR A 322 -1.65 19.10 3.29
N LYS A 323 -2.64 18.43 3.88
CA LYS A 323 -2.61 17.96 5.26
C LYS A 323 -2.59 16.42 5.23
N LEU A 324 -1.65 15.81 5.93
CA LEU A 324 -1.62 14.37 6.15
C LEU A 324 -2.17 14.04 7.53
N ASN A 325 -3.16 13.15 7.58
CA ASN A 325 -3.84 12.72 8.79
C ASN A 325 -4.30 13.95 9.62
N ASN A 326 -3.98 13.98 10.91
CA ASN A 326 -4.30 15.11 11.79
C ASN A 326 -3.18 16.16 11.87
N GLY A 327 -2.06 16.01 11.14
CA GLY A 327 -0.88 16.87 11.20
C GLY A 327 -1.07 18.27 10.60
N ASP A 328 0.01 19.04 10.51
CA ASP A 328 -0.03 20.41 10.00
C ASP A 328 -0.25 20.49 8.47
N LEU A 329 -0.58 21.69 7.99
CA LEU A 329 -0.61 21.99 6.56
C LEU A 329 0.81 22.21 6.03
N ILE A 330 1.11 21.55 4.92
CA ILE A 330 2.42 21.58 4.24
C ILE A 330 2.23 22.20 2.85
N ASP A 331 2.83 23.37 2.61
CA ASP A 331 2.88 23.99 1.27
C ASP A 331 3.90 23.24 0.39
N ILE A 332 3.46 22.78 -0.78
CA ILE A 332 4.27 22.07 -1.78
C ILE A 332 4.33 22.84 -3.11
N SER A 333 4.12 24.16 -3.08
CA SER A 333 4.21 25.05 -4.25
C SER A 333 5.58 24.97 -4.96
N SER A 334 6.66 24.71 -4.24
CA SER A 334 8.00 24.55 -4.82
C SER A 334 8.09 23.31 -5.72
N ASN A 335 7.47 22.19 -5.33
CA ASN A 335 7.42 20.92 -6.07
C ASN A 335 6.61 20.99 -7.39
N ILE A 336 5.94 22.10 -7.66
CA ILE A 336 5.12 22.35 -8.86
C ILE A 336 5.51 23.66 -9.58
N SER A 337 6.61 24.29 -9.18
CA SER A 337 6.98 25.65 -9.60
C SER A 337 7.48 25.76 -11.05
N ASP A 338 7.90 24.64 -11.66
CA ASP A 338 8.33 24.52 -13.06
C ASP A 338 7.18 24.21 -14.04
N ALA A 339 5.92 24.38 -13.62
CA ALA A 339 4.76 24.25 -14.50
C ALA A 339 4.84 25.19 -15.71
N GLN A 340 4.69 24.65 -16.92
CA GLN A 340 4.62 25.42 -18.16
C GLN A 340 3.41 25.02 -19.01
N ILE A 341 2.83 25.97 -19.74
CA ILE A 341 1.85 25.66 -20.78
C ILE A 341 2.54 24.81 -21.85
N GLY A 342 1.88 23.74 -22.30
CA GLY A 342 2.46 22.82 -23.27
C GLY A 342 3.30 21.70 -22.64
N ASP A 343 3.39 21.64 -21.31
CA ASP A 343 4.02 20.54 -20.57
C ASP A 343 3.05 19.85 -19.60
N ILE A 344 3.30 18.55 -19.38
CA ILE A 344 2.85 17.80 -18.22
C ILE A 344 4.13 17.41 -17.48
N LYS A 345 4.24 17.83 -16.23
CA LYS A 345 5.33 17.48 -15.32
C LYS A 345 4.85 16.43 -14.32
N ILE A 346 5.75 15.88 -13.52
CA ILE A 346 5.43 14.95 -12.42
C ILE A 346 5.90 15.59 -11.13
N ALA A 347 4.98 15.81 -10.19
CA ALA A 347 5.34 16.21 -8.84
C ALA A 347 5.82 14.99 -8.05
N LYS A 348 6.80 15.20 -7.17
CA LYS A 348 7.31 14.19 -6.23
C LYS A 348 7.30 14.80 -4.84
N ILE A 349 6.57 14.17 -3.91
CA ILE A 349 6.38 14.61 -2.53
C ILE A 349 6.80 13.48 -1.59
N ASN A 350 7.73 13.75 -0.67
CA ASN A 350 8.06 12.80 0.40
C ASN A 350 7.02 12.92 1.52
N LEU A 351 6.23 11.87 1.73
CA LEU A 351 5.27 11.78 2.81
C LEU A 351 5.97 11.26 4.07
N ASN A 352 5.86 12.00 5.17
CA ASN A 352 6.40 11.63 6.49
C ASN A 352 5.29 11.75 7.53
N GLY A 353 5.27 10.85 8.52
CA GLY A 353 4.20 10.79 9.53
C GLY A 353 2.98 9.97 9.08
N LEU A 354 3.20 8.98 8.22
CA LEU A 354 2.19 7.95 7.97
C LEU A 354 1.98 7.12 9.24
N ILE A 355 0.72 6.77 9.51
CA ILE A 355 0.35 5.89 10.62
C ILE A 355 0.12 4.46 10.12
N PHE A 356 0.35 3.48 10.98
CA PHE A 356 0.06 2.08 10.65
C PHE A 356 -1.44 1.87 10.52
N GLY A 357 -1.93 1.56 9.32
CA GLY A 357 -3.36 1.48 9.01
C GLY A 357 -3.83 2.58 8.07
N GLU A 358 -5.00 3.16 8.37
CA GLU A 358 -5.68 4.10 7.47
C GLU A 358 -5.07 5.50 7.54
N ASN A 359 -4.70 6.03 6.39
CA ASN A 359 -4.14 7.37 6.20
C ASN A 359 -5.05 8.20 5.29
N ILE A 360 -5.06 9.52 5.51
CA ILE A 360 -5.80 10.49 4.69
C ILE A 360 -4.87 11.64 4.29
N ILE A 361 -4.78 11.93 3.00
CA ILE A 361 -4.14 13.16 2.49
C ILE A 361 -5.24 14.07 1.94
N SER A 362 -5.34 15.28 2.49
CA SER A 362 -6.26 16.33 2.06
C SER A 362 -5.52 17.42 1.30
N PHE A 363 -5.66 17.47 -0.02
CA PHE A 363 -5.11 18.53 -0.87
C PHE A 363 -6.04 19.75 -0.92
N SER A 364 -5.46 20.95 -0.92
CA SER A 364 -6.19 22.21 -1.12
C SER A 364 -5.31 23.24 -1.84
N ALA A 365 -5.92 24.32 -2.32
CA ALA A 365 -5.19 25.49 -2.79
C ALA A 365 -4.85 26.41 -1.59
N PRO A 366 -3.60 26.93 -1.47
CA PRO A 366 -3.28 28.00 -0.54
C PRO A 366 -4.08 29.27 -0.85
N LEU A 367 -4.33 30.09 0.17
CA LEU A 367 -5.07 31.35 0.00
C LEU A 367 -4.39 32.26 -1.04
N ASN A 368 -5.19 32.86 -1.92
CA ASN A 368 -4.76 33.73 -3.02
C ASN A 368 -3.83 33.10 -4.09
N LYS A 369 -3.52 31.80 -4.01
CA LYS A 369 -2.82 31.06 -5.07
C LYS A 369 -3.80 30.32 -5.98
N GLN A 370 -3.38 30.07 -7.22
CA GLN A 370 -4.05 29.22 -8.20
C GLN A 370 -3.48 27.81 -8.10
N ASN A 371 -4.29 26.76 -7.97
CA ASN A 371 -3.74 25.40 -8.03
C ASN A 371 -3.38 25.03 -9.49
N PRO A 372 -2.36 24.19 -9.71
CA PRO A 372 -2.17 23.53 -10.99
C PRO A 372 -3.30 22.52 -11.21
N MET A 373 -3.48 22.06 -12.44
CA MET A 373 -4.26 20.85 -12.66
C MET A 373 -3.45 19.65 -12.16
N ILE A 374 -4.06 18.74 -11.40
CA ILE A 374 -3.41 17.52 -10.89
C ILE A 374 -4.18 16.27 -11.32
N GLY A 375 -3.45 15.22 -11.71
CA GLY A 375 -4.03 13.96 -12.16
C GLY A 375 -3.99 12.85 -11.11
N ASN A 376 -4.08 11.61 -11.57
CA ASN A 376 -4.04 10.40 -10.74
C ASN A 376 -2.78 10.35 -9.86
N MET A 377 -2.95 9.84 -8.64
CA MET A 377 -1.92 9.81 -7.61
C MET A 377 -1.29 8.43 -7.50
N TYR A 378 -0.01 8.37 -7.19
CA TYR A 378 0.79 7.14 -7.13
C TYR A 378 1.62 7.18 -5.86
N ILE A 379 1.50 6.18 -4.98
CA ILE A 379 2.32 6.09 -3.76
C ILE A 379 3.25 4.89 -3.91
N ALA A 380 4.55 5.12 -3.76
CA ALA A 380 5.58 4.08 -3.69
C ALA A 380 6.19 4.07 -2.28
N LYS A 381 6.56 2.89 -1.78
CA LYS A 381 7.25 2.77 -0.47
C LYS A 381 8.58 3.54 -0.46
N SER A 382 9.31 3.49 -1.56
CA SER A 382 10.61 4.14 -1.72
C SER A 382 10.81 4.60 -3.17
N GLU A 383 11.75 5.51 -3.37
CA GLU A 383 12.17 5.94 -4.70
C GLU A 383 13.23 4.98 -5.25
N THR A 384 12.81 4.12 -6.18
CA THR A 384 13.71 3.28 -6.98
C THR A 384 13.57 3.62 -8.45
N GLU A 385 14.62 3.39 -9.25
CA GLU A 385 14.56 3.57 -10.70
C GLU A 385 13.45 2.70 -11.33
N GLU A 386 13.24 1.48 -10.82
CA GLU A 386 12.18 0.58 -11.28
C GLU A 386 10.78 1.15 -10.97
N SER A 387 10.57 1.67 -9.75
CA SER A 387 9.32 2.34 -9.36
C SER A 387 9.06 3.57 -10.25
N ILE A 388 10.06 4.44 -10.45
CA ILE A 388 9.92 5.64 -11.30
C ILE A 388 9.56 5.24 -12.73
N ASN A 389 10.26 4.26 -13.32
CA ASN A 389 9.99 3.81 -14.67
C ASN A 389 8.57 3.24 -14.82
N LYS A 390 8.13 2.39 -13.89
CA LYS A 390 6.75 1.85 -13.94
C LYS A 390 5.68 2.92 -13.69
N ILE A 391 5.96 3.94 -12.88
CA ILE A 391 5.08 5.11 -12.69
C ILE A 391 4.99 5.91 -13.99
N ASN A 392 6.12 6.23 -14.63
CA ASN A 392 6.16 6.90 -15.94
C ASN A 392 5.38 6.10 -17.00
N ASP A 393 5.57 4.78 -17.02
CA ASP A 393 4.88 3.89 -17.94
C ASP A 393 3.36 3.97 -17.75
N ASN A 394 2.89 3.87 -16.51
CA ASN A 394 1.45 3.94 -16.20
C ASN A 394 0.87 5.34 -16.46
N LEU A 395 1.59 6.39 -16.09
CA LEU A 395 1.20 7.78 -16.31
C LEU A 395 0.98 8.07 -17.78
N PHE A 396 1.96 7.76 -18.63
CA PHE A 396 1.92 8.17 -20.04
C PHE A 396 1.47 7.06 -20.98
N GLY A 397 1.04 5.92 -20.42
CA GLY A 397 0.49 4.79 -21.17
C GLY A 397 1.55 4.07 -22.01
N ASN A 398 2.81 4.03 -21.56
CA ASN A 398 3.84 3.25 -22.24
C ASN A 398 3.64 1.77 -21.92
N GLU A 399 3.47 0.96 -22.95
CA GLU A 399 3.26 -0.48 -22.87
C GLU A 399 4.42 -1.19 -23.58
N LYS A 400 5.06 -2.14 -22.91
CA LYS A 400 6.09 -2.99 -23.53
C LYS A 400 5.47 -3.83 -24.65
N VAL A 401 6.16 -3.98 -25.76
CA VAL A 401 5.71 -4.84 -26.87
C VAL A 401 6.07 -6.29 -26.57
N GLU A 402 5.08 -7.18 -26.62
CA GLU A 402 5.30 -8.62 -26.44
C GLU A 402 6.27 -9.16 -27.50
N GLY A 403 7.24 -9.97 -27.07
CA GLY A 403 8.30 -10.49 -27.94
C GLY A 403 9.36 -9.47 -28.39
N ASN A 404 9.24 -8.18 -28.05
CA ASN A 404 10.22 -7.15 -28.41
C ASN A 404 10.57 -6.23 -27.22
N PRO A 405 11.60 -6.56 -26.42
CA PRO A 405 12.00 -5.75 -25.26
C PRO A 405 12.58 -4.37 -25.63
N ASN A 406 12.91 -4.17 -26.91
CA ASN A 406 13.44 -2.92 -27.46
C ASN A 406 12.35 -1.98 -27.98
N ALA A 407 11.07 -2.37 -27.88
CA ALA A 407 9.93 -1.60 -28.38
C ALA A 407 8.91 -1.22 -27.29
N ILE A 408 8.43 0.02 -27.40
CA ILE A 408 7.53 0.67 -26.45
C ILE A 408 6.38 1.29 -27.24
N THR A 409 5.15 0.98 -26.86
CA THR A 409 3.94 1.53 -27.49
C THR A 409 3.25 2.53 -26.57
N VAL A 410 2.96 3.72 -27.06
CA VAL A 410 2.21 4.74 -26.33
C VAL A 410 0.71 4.56 -26.58
N ASN A 411 -0.01 4.23 -25.52
CA ASN A 411 -1.44 3.98 -25.50
C ASN A 411 -2.22 5.27 -25.18
N PHE A 412 -2.76 5.92 -26.20
CA PHE A 412 -3.44 7.21 -26.06
C PHE A 412 -4.76 7.16 -25.26
N VAL A 413 -5.33 5.96 -25.03
CA VAL A 413 -6.50 5.78 -24.16
C VAL A 413 -6.11 5.81 -22.69
N LYS A 414 -5.02 5.11 -22.32
CA LYS A 414 -4.57 4.92 -20.94
C LYS A 414 -3.65 6.04 -20.44
N GLY A 415 -2.87 6.65 -21.33
CA GLY A 415 -1.85 7.64 -20.98
C GLY A 415 -2.36 9.08 -20.85
N TYR A 416 -1.79 9.83 -19.93
CA TYR A 416 -1.78 11.28 -19.96
C TYR A 416 -1.04 11.77 -21.23
N GLY A 417 -1.55 12.84 -21.81
CA GLY A 417 -1.02 13.50 -23.00
C GLY A 417 -1.69 14.88 -23.10
N MET A 418 -1.44 15.63 -24.17
CA MET A 418 -1.98 16.98 -24.29
C MET A 418 -2.25 17.46 -25.72
N ALA A 419 -3.48 17.85 -26.01
CA ALA A 419 -3.79 18.59 -27.25
C ALA A 419 -3.55 20.09 -27.05
N ASN A 420 -3.13 20.80 -28.12
CA ASN A 420 -2.99 22.26 -28.09
C ASN A 420 -4.25 23.03 -28.56
N LYS A 421 -5.29 22.31 -29.00
CA LYS A 421 -6.59 22.85 -29.41
C LYS A 421 -7.73 21.90 -29.00
N ILE A 422 -8.88 22.46 -28.65
CA ILE A 422 -10.08 21.70 -28.24
C ILE A 422 -10.71 20.89 -29.37
N ALA A 423 -10.45 21.26 -30.63
CA ALA A 423 -10.97 20.56 -31.80
C ALA A 423 -10.32 19.19 -32.05
N THR A 424 -9.11 18.96 -31.54
CA THR A 424 -8.47 17.64 -31.56
C THR A 424 -9.28 16.70 -30.67
N ASN A 425 -9.60 15.50 -31.16
CA ASN A 425 -10.45 14.54 -30.46
C ASN A 425 -9.82 13.15 -30.41
N LEU A 426 -10.20 12.31 -29.43
CA LEU A 426 -9.83 10.90 -29.35
C LEU A 426 -11.13 10.10 -29.47
N THR A 427 -11.19 9.14 -30.39
CA THR A 427 -12.46 8.50 -30.76
C THR A 427 -12.28 7.01 -31.01
N LYS A 428 -13.25 6.21 -30.57
CA LYS A 428 -13.31 4.78 -30.87
C LYS A 428 -13.60 4.57 -32.35
N PHE A 429 -12.72 3.83 -33.01
CA PHE A 429 -12.76 3.53 -34.43
C PHE A 429 -12.72 2.02 -34.62
N ASN A 430 -13.54 1.48 -35.52
CA ASN A 430 -13.50 0.05 -35.89
C ASN A 430 -13.02 -0.01 -37.34
N GLY A 431 -11.81 -0.52 -37.56
CA GLY A 431 -11.18 -0.55 -38.88
C GLY A 431 -10.52 -1.88 -39.20
N LYS A 432 -10.48 -2.22 -40.49
CA LYS A 432 -9.84 -3.40 -41.05
C LYS A 432 -8.53 -3.00 -41.73
N PHE A 433 -7.50 -3.84 -41.64
CA PHE A 433 -6.28 -3.64 -42.45
C PHE A 433 -6.48 -4.13 -43.88
N ASN A 434 -7.22 -5.22 -44.06
CA ASN A 434 -7.58 -5.81 -45.35
C ASN A 434 -9.09 -6.04 -45.46
N ASP A 435 -9.66 -6.04 -46.67
CA ASP A 435 -11.11 -6.25 -46.89
C ASP A 435 -11.65 -7.56 -46.28
N ASN A 436 -10.82 -8.59 -46.26
CA ASN A 436 -11.15 -9.93 -45.79
C ASN A 436 -10.94 -10.13 -44.28
N GLU A 437 -10.46 -9.10 -43.55
CA GLU A 437 -10.21 -9.18 -42.12
C GLU A 437 -11.38 -8.64 -41.28
N ALA A 438 -11.51 -9.18 -40.06
CA ALA A 438 -12.41 -8.64 -39.07
C ALA A 438 -11.98 -7.22 -38.65
N ALA A 439 -12.96 -6.32 -38.47
CA ALA A 439 -12.67 -4.96 -38.02
C ALA A 439 -12.14 -4.98 -36.57
N GLN A 440 -10.98 -4.38 -36.36
CA GLN A 440 -10.36 -4.23 -35.05
C GLN A 440 -10.78 -2.89 -34.42
N THR A 441 -11.09 -2.89 -33.12
CA THR A 441 -11.27 -1.65 -32.37
C THR A 441 -9.90 -1.00 -32.15
N GLN A 442 -9.77 0.23 -32.61
CA GLN A 442 -8.66 1.13 -32.36
C GLN A 442 -9.18 2.46 -31.80
N TYR A 443 -8.27 3.30 -31.34
CA TYR A 443 -8.57 4.62 -30.81
C TYR A 443 -7.70 5.64 -31.51
N LEU A 444 -8.33 6.52 -32.30
CA LEU A 444 -7.62 7.45 -33.16
C LEU A 444 -7.77 8.89 -32.65
N ILE A 445 -6.66 9.61 -32.64
CA ILE A 445 -6.61 11.05 -32.50
C ILE A 445 -6.96 11.68 -33.85
N GLY A 446 -8.08 12.38 -33.92
CA GLY A 446 -8.52 13.14 -35.09
C GLY A 446 -8.18 14.63 -35.00
N TYR A 447 -8.32 15.33 -36.11
CA TYR A 447 -8.15 16.79 -36.21
C TYR A 447 -6.77 17.30 -35.72
N LEU A 448 -5.70 16.66 -36.21
CA LEU A 448 -4.32 17.17 -36.16
C LEU A 448 -3.99 17.93 -37.46
N GLY A 449 -3.09 18.92 -37.40
CA GLY A 449 -2.74 19.77 -38.54
C GLY A 449 -3.82 20.80 -38.93
N SER A 450 -3.86 21.25 -40.19
CA SER A 450 -4.81 22.27 -40.72
C SER A 450 -5.22 21.96 -42.19
N LYS A 451 -6.25 22.49 -42.84
CA LYS A 451 -7.32 23.47 -42.49
C LYS A 451 -8.45 23.31 -43.51
N GLU A 452 -9.71 23.28 -43.07
CA GLU A 452 -10.80 23.89 -43.84
C GLU A 452 -11.80 24.53 -42.85
N GLY A 453 -12.39 25.66 -43.24
CA GLY A 453 -13.07 26.55 -42.30
C GLY A 453 -14.58 26.62 -42.52
N ASN A 454 -15.33 26.63 -41.42
CA ASN A 454 -16.55 27.41 -41.26
C ASN A 454 -16.82 27.59 -39.75
N GLY A 455 -16.08 28.52 -39.15
CA GLY A 455 -16.08 28.84 -37.71
C GLY A 455 -14.90 29.75 -37.36
N ASN A 456 -15.02 30.51 -36.27
CA ASN A 456 -14.10 31.61 -35.92
C ASN A 456 -12.66 31.21 -35.49
N ASP A 457 -12.23 29.96 -35.72
CA ASP A 457 -10.89 29.46 -35.33
C ASP A 457 -9.93 29.57 -36.53
N SER A 458 -9.28 30.73 -36.66
CA SER A 458 -8.40 31.05 -37.78
C SER A 458 -7.08 30.27 -37.73
N GLN A 459 -6.74 29.58 -38.83
CA GLN A 459 -5.39 29.11 -39.23
C GLN A 459 -4.36 28.85 -38.10
N THR A 460 -4.69 28.00 -37.13
CA THR A 460 -3.74 27.59 -36.09
C THR A 460 -3.44 26.11 -36.17
N ASP A 461 -2.16 25.77 -36.13
CA ASP A 461 -1.69 24.38 -36.14
C ASP A 461 -2.24 23.60 -34.94
N ARG A 462 -2.74 22.40 -35.22
CA ARG A 462 -3.22 21.44 -34.21
C ARG A 462 -2.17 20.36 -34.02
N TYR A 463 -1.71 20.17 -32.79
CA TYR A 463 -0.73 19.16 -32.41
C TYR A 463 -1.13 18.48 -31.10
N TYR A 464 -0.62 17.26 -30.92
CA TYR A 464 -0.76 16.48 -29.70
C TYR A 464 0.61 16.19 -29.10
N ILE A 465 0.70 16.24 -27.78
CA ILE A 465 1.88 15.96 -26.99
C ILE A 465 1.65 14.66 -26.24
N PHE A 466 2.63 13.78 -26.24
CA PHE A 466 2.65 12.57 -25.42
C PHE A 466 4.08 12.32 -24.95
N TYR A 467 4.29 11.31 -24.10
CA TYR A 467 5.60 11.06 -23.50
C TYR A 467 6.00 9.60 -23.65
N VAL A 468 7.25 9.38 -24.07
CA VAL A 468 7.85 8.06 -24.26
C VAL A 468 8.87 7.81 -23.17
N ASN A 469 8.72 6.73 -22.40
CA ASN A 469 9.67 6.37 -21.36
C ASN A 469 10.71 5.39 -21.90
N ALA A 470 11.79 5.90 -22.51
CA ALA A 470 12.80 5.07 -23.16
C ALA A 470 13.67 4.33 -22.13
N SER A 471 13.82 3.01 -22.29
CA SER A 471 14.62 2.16 -21.39
C SER A 471 16.13 2.46 -21.44
N VAL A 472 16.61 2.94 -22.59
CA VAL A 472 18.00 3.34 -22.85
C VAL A 472 18.03 4.59 -23.73
N GLU A 473 19.18 5.24 -23.83
CA GLU A 473 19.43 6.28 -24.83
C GLU A 473 19.74 5.66 -26.20
N GLY A 474 19.21 6.26 -27.27
CA GLY A 474 19.51 5.83 -28.64
C GLY A 474 18.52 6.32 -29.69
N THR A 475 18.72 5.86 -30.92
CA THR A 475 17.84 6.12 -32.07
C THR A 475 16.65 5.17 -32.05
N TYR A 476 15.42 5.68 -32.06
CA TYR A 476 14.19 4.88 -32.08
C TYR A 476 13.43 5.08 -33.40
N LYS A 477 13.22 4.00 -34.16
CA LYS A 477 12.32 3.96 -35.32
C LYS A 477 10.88 4.09 -34.88
N ILE A 478 10.06 4.83 -35.64
CA ILE A 478 8.66 5.10 -35.31
C ILE A 478 7.73 4.38 -36.28
N SER A 479 6.70 3.72 -35.74
CA SER A 479 5.57 3.16 -36.49
C SER A 479 4.26 3.38 -35.76
N GLY A 480 3.13 3.28 -36.43
CA GLY A 480 1.82 3.41 -35.79
C GLY A 480 0.65 3.25 -36.75
N PHE A 481 -0.56 3.20 -36.18
CA PHE A 481 -1.80 3.05 -36.95
C PHE A 481 -2.32 4.39 -37.48
N TYR A 482 -2.92 4.40 -38.67
CA TYR A 482 -3.55 5.60 -39.23
C TYR A 482 -4.76 5.31 -40.14
N ASN A 483 -5.65 6.30 -40.26
CA ASN A 483 -6.77 6.35 -41.21
C ASN A 483 -6.79 7.71 -41.91
N SER A 484 -6.87 7.72 -43.25
CA SER A 484 -7.15 8.91 -44.06
C SER A 484 -7.58 8.56 -45.48
N GLY A 485 -8.50 9.34 -46.05
CA GLY A 485 -8.91 9.23 -47.46
C GLY A 485 -8.05 10.00 -48.45
N GLU A 486 -7.02 10.68 -48.00
CA GLU A 486 -6.16 11.54 -48.82
C GLU A 486 -4.68 11.22 -48.54
N ASN A 487 -3.79 11.65 -49.44
CA ASN A 487 -2.35 11.57 -49.18
C ASN A 487 -1.96 12.64 -48.15
N ARG A 488 -1.88 12.23 -46.88
CA ARG A 488 -1.48 13.09 -45.77
C ARG A 488 -0.07 12.77 -45.27
N GLY A 489 0.44 13.59 -44.36
CA GLY A 489 1.73 13.38 -43.74
C GLY A 489 1.71 13.66 -42.23
N LEU A 490 2.72 13.15 -41.54
CA LEU A 490 2.94 13.32 -40.11
C LEU A 490 4.37 13.83 -39.87
N SER A 491 4.53 14.66 -38.85
CA SER A 491 5.83 14.94 -38.25
C SER A 491 5.77 14.68 -36.75
N PHE A 492 6.83 14.08 -36.22
CA PHE A 492 7.08 13.90 -34.80
C PHE A 492 8.30 14.74 -34.41
N TRP A 493 8.20 15.50 -33.32
CA TRP A 493 9.25 16.33 -32.77
C TRP A 493 9.57 15.91 -31.34
N LYS A 494 10.84 15.95 -30.96
CA LYS A 494 11.28 15.84 -29.57
C LYS A 494 11.38 17.23 -28.93
N ASP A 495 10.82 17.37 -27.72
CA ASP A 495 10.81 18.54 -26.83
C ASP A 495 10.09 19.81 -27.37
N ASN A 496 10.42 20.28 -28.58
CA ASN A 496 9.99 21.56 -29.15
C ASN A 496 9.32 21.42 -30.53
N TYR A 497 8.12 21.99 -30.68
CA TYR A 497 7.36 21.96 -31.93
C TYR A 497 8.05 22.79 -33.02
N GLY A 498 8.01 22.32 -34.27
CA GLY A 498 8.50 23.07 -35.43
C GLY A 498 10.01 23.10 -35.61
N THR A 499 10.81 22.58 -34.67
CA THR A 499 12.26 22.42 -34.84
C THR A 499 12.59 21.50 -36.02
N ASP A 500 13.74 21.69 -36.68
CA ASP A 500 14.26 20.85 -37.76
C ASP A 500 15.66 20.28 -37.43
N ASP A 501 16.04 20.26 -36.15
CA ASP A 501 17.29 19.67 -35.65
C ASP A 501 17.40 18.19 -36.06
N SER A 502 18.57 17.79 -36.57
CA SER A 502 18.88 16.39 -36.86
C SER A 502 18.69 15.50 -35.62
N GLY A 503 18.03 14.36 -35.79
CA GLY A 503 17.69 13.43 -34.71
C GLY A 503 16.52 13.86 -33.81
N LYS A 504 16.04 15.11 -33.87
CA LYS A 504 14.86 15.57 -33.09
C LYS A 504 13.56 15.64 -33.90
N LYS A 505 13.59 15.29 -35.19
CA LYS A 505 12.42 15.26 -36.08
C LYS A 505 12.36 13.98 -36.91
N ALA A 506 11.18 13.34 -36.94
CA ALA A 506 10.85 12.28 -37.89
C ALA A 506 9.67 12.72 -38.78
N LYS A 507 9.67 12.38 -40.07
CA LYS A 507 8.61 12.74 -41.03
C LYS A 507 8.12 11.51 -41.81
N PHE A 508 6.81 11.45 -42.04
CA PHE A 508 6.14 10.43 -42.84
C PHE A 508 5.17 11.07 -43.83
N HIS A 509 5.09 10.55 -45.05
CA HIS A 509 4.30 11.12 -46.14
C HIS A 509 3.49 10.03 -46.87
N ASN A 510 2.60 10.43 -47.78
CA ASN A 510 1.74 9.54 -48.57
C ASN A 510 0.86 8.59 -47.72
N LEU A 511 0.45 9.06 -46.54
CA LEU A 511 -0.34 8.29 -45.57
C LEU A 511 -1.82 8.27 -45.96
N ASN A 512 -2.17 7.40 -46.91
CA ASN A 512 -3.54 7.20 -47.40
C ASN A 512 -4.02 5.75 -47.19
N SER A 513 -5.14 5.55 -46.50
CA SER A 513 -5.74 4.23 -46.25
C SER A 513 -6.59 3.71 -47.42
N GLY A 514 -6.89 4.54 -48.44
CA GLY A 514 -7.55 4.14 -49.69
C GLY A 514 -9.08 4.28 -49.68
N ALA A 515 -9.65 4.90 -48.67
CA ALA A 515 -11.08 5.20 -48.55
C ALA A 515 -11.28 6.44 -47.66
N GLY A 516 -12.40 7.16 -47.82
CA GLY A 516 -12.68 8.45 -47.17
C GLY A 516 -12.40 8.51 -45.66
N ASN A 517 -12.15 9.69 -45.11
CA ASN A 517 -11.87 9.86 -43.68
C ASN A 517 -13.00 9.21 -42.82
N TRP A 518 -12.62 8.43 -41.80
CA TRP A 518 -13.52 7.67 -40.93
C TRP A 518 -14.29 6.48 -41.57
N THR A 519 -13.96 6.07 -42.80
CA THR A 519 -14.33 4.73 -43.32
C THR A 519 -13.61 3.61 -42.56
N ASP A 520 -14.07 2.36 -42.65
CA ASP A 520 -13.54 1.21 -41.90
C ASP A 520 -12.16 0.69 -42.36
N LYS A 521 -11.31 1.55 -42.94
CA LYS A 521 -9.96 1.23 -43.41
C LYS A 521 -8.88 1.74 -42.46
N LEU A 522 -7.92 0.88 -42.15
CA LEU A 522 -6.78 1.18 -41.29
C LEU A 522 -5.49 0.73 -41.96
N LYS A 523 -4.39 1.48 -41.78
CA LYS A 523 -3.05 1.06 -42.21
C LYS A 523 -2.02 1.33 -41.11
N MET A 524 -0.84 0.74 -41.25
CA MET A 524 0.34 1.09 -40.46
C MET A 524 1.29 1.95 -41.29
N PHE A 525 1.91 2.93 -40.66
CA PHE A 525 3.09 3.61 -41.21
C PHE A 525 4.36 3.10 -40.50
N ASN A 526 5.48 3.10 -41.22
CA ASN A 526 6.81 2.77 -40.73
C ASN A 526 7.88 3.46 -41.63
N GLU A 527 9.14 3.05 -41.55
CA GLU A 527 10.25 3.63 -42.33
C GLU A 527 10.09 3.57 -43.87
N GLN A 528 9.18 2.77 -44.40
CA GLN A 528 8.80 2.73 -45.83
C GLN A 528 8.08 4.00 -46.31
N GLN A 529 7.50 4.80 -45.40
CA GLN A 529 6.76 6.02 -45.74
C GLN A 529 7.56 7.32 -45.49
N LYS A 530 8.88 7.23 -45.32
CA LYS A 530 9.78 8.41 -45.28
C LYS A 530 10.00 8.99 -46.67
N THR A 531 10.28 10.28 -46.77
CA THR A 531 10.89 10.89 -47.97
C THR A 531 12.42 10.83 -47.88
N ASN A 532 13.11 10.94 -49.03
CA ASN A 532 14.57 10.84 -49.11
C ASN A 532 15.30 11.81 -48.16
N ASP A 533 14.75 13.01 -47.96
CA ASP A 533 15.31 14.06 -47.10
C ASP A 533 14.75 14.03 -45.66
N SER A 534 14.31 12.86 -45.17
CA SER A 534 13.69 12.73 -43.84
C SER A 534 14.09 11.49 -43.06
N SER A 535 14.23 11.66 -41.74
CA SER A 535 14.34 10.56 -40.78
C SER A 535 12.96 9.94 -40.52
N ALA A 536 12.94 8.61 -40.35
CA ALA A 536 11.81 7.85 -39.78
C ALA A 536 11.97 7.57 -38.27
N SER A 537 13.00 8.18 -37.65
CA SER A 537 13.46 7.90 -36.29
C SER A 537 13.71 9.17 -35.48
N LEU A 538 13.61 9.05 -34.16
CA LEU A 538 13.96 10.09 -33.18
C LEU A 538 15.04 9.58 -32.22
N ASN A 539 15.96 10.45 -31.83
CA ASN A 539 16.94 10.16 -30.79
C ASN A 539 16.31 10.46 -29.42
N LEU A 540 16.13 9.43 -28.61
CA LEU A 540 15.54 9.53 -27.27
C LEU A 540 16.63 9.38 -26.21
N THR A 541 16.55 10.17 -25.14
CA THR A 541 17.37 10.01 -23.93
C THR A 541 16.75 8.94 -23.03
N LYS A 542 17.54 8.24 -22.20
CA LYS A 542 16.99 7.31 -21.20
C LYS A 542 15.98 8.03 -20.29
N GLY A 543 14.87 7.37 -19.98
CA GLY A 543 13.76 7.92 -19.20
C GLY A 543 12.72 8.65 -20.06
N LEU A 544 12.04 9.64 -19.47
CA LEU A 544 10.87 10.27 -20.07
C LEU A 544 11.23 11.33 -21.14
N ASN A 545 10.71 11.15 -22.36
CA ASN A 545 10.91 12.05 -23.50
C ASN A 545 9.58 12.70 -23.89
N LYS A 546 9.55 14.02 -24.05
CA LYS A 546 8.38 14.75 -24.57
C LYS A 546 8.35 14.66 -26.10
N ILE A 547 7.29 14.09 -26.66
CA ILE A 547 7.07 13.98 -28.10
C ILE A 547 5.84 14.81 -28.51
N ILE A 548 5.96 15.54 -29.61
CA ILE A 548 4.89 16.36 -30.20
C ILE A 548 4.61 15.82 -31.60
N VAL A 549 3.34 15.65 -31.97
CA VAL A 549 2.91 15.15 -33.30
C VAL A 549 1.89 16.08 -33.95
N SER A 550 2.04 16.30 -35.26
CA SER A 550 1.14 17.10 -36.10
C SER A 550 1.28 16.66 -37.56
N GLY A 551 0.72 17.44 -38.50
CA GLY A 551 0.93 17.26 -39.94
C GLY A 551 2.41 17.38 -40.33
N SER A 552 2.77 16.89 -41.53
CA SER A 552 4.15 16.88 -42.05
C SER A 552 4.82 18.26 -42.11
N ALA A 553 4.04 19.33 -42.18
CA ALA A 553 4.46 20.73 -42.11
C ALA A 553 3.42 21.58 -41.34
N PRO A 554 3.80 22.75 -40.82
CA PRO A 554 2.84 23.79 -40.42
C PRO A 554 1.79 24.00 -41.52
N ASN A 555 0.54 24.10 -41.11
CA ASN A 555 -0.66 24.21 -41.93
C ASN A 555 -1.05 22.99 -42.80
N SER A 556 -0.36 21.84 -42.71
CA SER A 556 -0.77 20.61 -43.42
C SER A 556 -1.73 19.73 -42.61
N ALA A 557 -2.65 19.01 -43.27
CA ALA A 557 -3.59 18.12 -42.59
C ALA A 557 -2.93 16.77 -42.26
N ALA A 558 -3.08 16.30 -41.03
CA ALA A 558 -2.62 14.98 -40.63
C ALA A 558 -3.69 13.89 -40.90
N PRO A 559 -3.31 12.61 -41.05
CA PRO A 559 -4.23 11.50 -40.93
C PRO A 559 -4.78 11.38 -39.49
N ASN A 560 -5.88 10.65 -39.31
CA ASN A 560 -6.32 10.22 -37.97
C ASN A 560 -5.29 9.21 -37.43
N LEU A 561 -4.84 9.37 -36.18
CA LEU A 561 -3.62 8.73 -35.66
C LEU A 561 -3.88 7.83 -34.45
N GLY A 562 -3.55 6.55 -34.54
CA GLY A 562 -3.65 5.59 -33.44
C GLY A 562 -2.39 5.52 -32.57
N ASN A 563 -2.33 4.53 -31.68
CA ASN A 563 -1.17 4.27 -30.83
C ASN A 563 0.14 4.18 -31.65
N ILE A 564 1.24 4.63 -31.03
CA ILE A 564 2.55 4.79 -31.67
C ILE A 564 3.56 3.87 -31.00
N THR A 565 4.31 3.11 -31.78
CA THR A 565 5.38 2.23 -31.31
C THR A 565 6.74 2.83 -31.68
N PHE A 566 7.61 2.93 -30.68
CA PHE A 566 9.01 3.33 -30.77
C PHE A 566 9.87 2.09 -30.60
N THR A 567 10.71 1.75 -31.58
CA THR A 567 11.61 0.58 -31.53
C THR A 567 13.06 1.03 -31.61
N LEU A 568 13.88 0.68 -30.61
CA LEU A 568 15.31 1.02 -30.59
C LEU A 568 16.03 0.39 -31.78
N ASP A 569 16.78 1.21 -32.52
CA ASP A 569 17.64 0.76 -33.62
C ASP A 569 19.01 0.33 -33.07
N THR A 570 19.11 -0.96 -32.77
CA THR A 570 20.32 -1.61 -32.26
C THR A 570 21.49 -1.57 -33.25
N THR A 571 21.30 -1.20 -34.52
CA THR A 571 22.39 -1.06 -35.49
C THR A 571 23.16 0.25 -35.37
N THR A 572 22.67 1.20 -34.56
CA THR A 572 23.23 2.57 -34.44
C THR A 572 23.89 2.89 -33.10
N GLN A 573 24.01 1.93 -32.17
CA GLN A 573 24.71 2.19 -30.91
C GLN A 573 26.25 2.28 -31.11
N PRO A 574 26.91 3.26 -30.46
CA PRO A 574 28.33 3.14 -30.17
C PRO A 574 28.57 1.89 -29.33
N ALA A 575 29.66 1.17 -29.57
CA ALA A 575 30.00 -0.02 -28.80
C ALA A 575 30.06 0.30 -27.30
N ALA A 576 29.31 -0.45 -26.49
CA ALA A 576 29.30 -0.27 -25.05
C ALA A 576 30.72 -0.49 -24.48
N SER A 577 31.27 0.53 -23.82
CA SER A 577 32.51 0.39 -23.05
C SER A 577 32.24 -0.47 -21.82
N SER A 578 32.77 -1.69 -21.83
CA SER A 578 32.77 -2.59 -20.68
C SER A 578 33.64 -2.03 -19.55
N ASN A 579 33.06 -1.83 -18.38
CA ASN A 579 33.73 -1.71 -17.07
C ASN A 579 33.00 -2.64 -16.09
#